data_AF-A0A371FP59-F1
#
_entry.id   AF-A0A371FP59-F1
#
_cell.length_a   1.000
_cell.length_b   1.000
_cell.length_c   1.000
_cell.angle_alpha   90.00
_cell.angle_beta   90.00
_cell.angle_gamma   90.00
#
_symmetry.space_group_name_H-M   'P 1'
#
loop_
_entity.id
_entity.type
_entity.pdbx_description
1 polymer ?
#
loop_
_entity_poly.entity_id
_entity_poly.type
_entity_poly.pdbx_seq_one_letter_code
_entity_poly.pdbx_strand_id
1 'polypeptide(L)'
;MIPIKIEESSPQTTFFQPTSNEEELRVNLTLLQKKREVAHVREYVAKAKASKDNLVLRRVLRNVVSNKLNPNWEGQYIIVEEVDQGAFKLEHLDGRRVPHT
;
A
#
# COMPACT_ATOMS: atom_id res chain seq x y z
N MET A 1 27.79 -49.91 33.26
CA MET A 1 28.44 -48.59 33.17
C MET A 1 27.49 -47.68 32.41
N ILE A 2 26.98 -46.62 33.04
CA ILE A 2 25.91 -45.76 32.48
C ILE A 2 26.56 -44.44 32.03
N PRO A 3 26.33 -43.96 30.79
CA PRO A 3 26.87 -42.68 30.36
C PRO A 3 26.10 -41.53 31.03
N ILE A 4 26.85 -40.59 31.61
CA ILE A 4 26.33 -39.31 32.11
C ILE A 4 26.12 -38.38 30.91
N LYS A 5 24.94 -37.77 30.80
CA LYS A 5 24.70 -36.66 29.88
C LYS A 5 25.38 -35.42 30.47
N ILE A 6 26.50 -35.01 29.88
CA ILE A 6 27.07 -33.69 30.11
C ILE A 6 26.29 -32.74 29.21
N GLU A 7 25.40 -31.93 29.79
CA GLU A 7 24.84 -30.77 29.12
C GLU A 7 25.95 -29.71 29.06
N GLU A 8 26.72 -29.69 27.97
CA GLU A 8 27.58 -28.55 27.69
C GLU A 8 26.70 -27.37 27.30
N SER A 9 26.73 -26.30 28.10
CA SER A 9 26.02 -25.07 27.77
C SER A 9 26.57 -24.51 26.45
N SER A 10 25.69 -24.35 25.46
CA SER A 10 26.06 -23.74 24.17
C SER A 10 26.79 -22.41 24.40
N PRO A 11 27.79 -22.07 23.56
CA PRO A 11 28.45 -20.77 23.61
C PRO A 11 27.45 -19.61 23.60
N GLN A 12 26.32 -19.76 22.88
CA GLN A 12 25.25 -18.75 22.86
C GLN A 12 24.63 -18.51 24.24
N THR A 13 24.39 -19.56 25.02
CA THR A 13 23.89 -19.46 26.40
C THR A 13 24.95 -18.88 27.33
N THR A 14 26.22 -19.24 27.10
CA THR A 14 27.36 -18.83 27.94
C THR A 14 27.65 -17.34 27.80
N PHE A 15 27.48 -16.76 26.60
CA PHE A 15 27.70 -15.34 26.33
C PHE A 15 26.41 -14.50 26.31
N PHE A 16 25.26 -15.08 26.66
CA PHE A 16 24.00 -14.36 26.67
C PHE A 16 24.02 -13.26 27.76
N GLN A 17 23.86 -12.01 27.35
CA GLN A 17 23.75 -10.86 28.25
C GLN A 17 22.31 -10.32 28.22
N PRO A 18 21.47 -10.69 29.20
CA PRO A 18 20.04 -10.37 29.19
C PRO A 18 19.75 -8.87 29.17
N THR A 19 20.52 -8.09 29.93
CA THR A 19 20.35 -6.63 30.06
C THR A 19 20.68 -5.90 28.77
N SER A 20 21.80 -6.24 28.12
CA SER A 20 22.19 -5.65 26.84
C SER A 20 21.20 -5.98 25.73
N ASN A 21 20.71 -7.22 25.69
CA ASN A 21 19.71 -7.65 24.70
C ASN A 21 18.37 -6.93 24.91
N GLU A 22 17.93 -6.75 26.16
CA GLU A 22 16.71 -6.02 26.49
C GLU A 22 16.81 -4.53 26.09
N GLU A 23 17.96 -3.90 26.32
CA GLU A 23 18.21 -2.52 25.87
C GLU A 23 18.19 -2.40 24.34
N GLU A 24 18.87 -3.32 23.64
CA GLU A 24 18.88 -3.36 22.17
C GLU A 24 17.47 -3.60 21.60
N LEU A 25 16.70 -4.49 22.22
CA LEU A 25 15.32 -4.76 21.84
C LEU A 25 14.45 -3.50 21.96
N ARG A 26 14.59 -2.73 23.05
CA ARG A 26 13.87 -1.47 23.25
C ARG A 26 14.23 -0.42 22.20
N VAL A 27 15.51 -0.32 21.85
CA VAL A 27 15.97 0.59 20.78
C VAL A 27 15.38 0.17 19.43
N ASN A 28 15.41 -1.12 19.10
CA ASN A 28 14.86 -1.65 17.86
C ASN A 28 13.35 -1.40 17.75
N LEU A 29 12.59 -1.62 18.83
CA LEU A 29 11.16 -1.32 18.88
C LEU A 29 10.87 0.18 18.66
N THR A 30 11.66 1.05 19.30
CA THR A 30 11.53 2.51 19.12
C THR A 30 11.82 2.93 17.69
N LEU A 31 12.86 2.37 17.06
CA LEU A 31 13.20 2.64 15.66
C LEU A 31 12.12 2.14 14.70
N LEU A 32 11.55 0.97 14.96
CA LEU A 32 10.44 0.43 14.17
C LEU A 32 9.20 1.32 14.26
N GLN A 33 8.86 1.80 15.47
CA GLN A 33 7.75 2.72 15.68
C GLN A 33 7.93 3.99 14.85
N LYS A 34 9.11 4.62 14.92
CA LYS A 34 9.44 5.81 14.12
C LYS A 34 9.30 5.56 12.61
N LYS A 35 9.76 4.41 12.11
CA LYS A 35 9.61 4.03 10.70
C LYS A 35 8.14 3.89 10.29
N ARG A 36 7.31 3.29 11.13
CA ARG A 36 5.86 3.14 10.90
C ARG A 36 5.14 4.48 10.85
N GLU A 37 5.46 5.39 11.77
CA GLU A 37 4.88 6.74 11.78
C GLU A 37 5.21 7.51 10.50
N VAL A 38 6.47 7.48 10.06
CA VAL A 38 6.89 8.10 8.80
C VAL A 38 6.17 7.48 7.60
N ALA A 39 6.04 6.16 7.56
CA ALA A 39 5.30 5.47 6.50
C ALA A 39 3.82 5.87 6.49
N HIS A 40 3.17 5.92 7.66
CA HIS A 40 1.77 6.31 7.80
C HIS A 40 1.53 7.76 7.34
N VAL A 41 2.39 8.70 7.72
CA VAL A 41 2.29 10.10 7.26
C VAL A 41 2.47 10.18 5.74
N ARG A 42 3.45 9.46 5.18
CA ARG A 42 3.66 9.43 3.71
C ARG A 42 2.46 8.85 2.98
N GLU A 43 1.88 7.77 3.49
CA GLU A 43 0.69 7.15 2.94
C GLU A 43 -0.52 8.08 3.02
N TYR A 44 -0.74 8.73 4.16
CA TYR A 44 -1.80 9.72 4.34
C TYR A 44 -1.67 10.86 3.32
N VAL A 45 -0.46 11.42 3.16
CA VAL A 45 -0.20 12.47 2.17
C VAL A 45 -0.43 11.97 0.74
N ALA A 46 0.00 10.75 0.41
CA ALA A 46 -0.21 10.16 -0.91
C ALA A 46 -1.70 9.94 -1.20
N LYS A 47 -2.45 9.42 -0.24
CA LYS A 47 -3.91 9.23 -0.33
C LYS A 47 -4.64 10.57 -0.45
N ALA A 48 -4.26 11.57 0.34
CA ALA A 48 -4.86 12.90 0.28
C ALA A 48 -4.60 13.59 -1.08
N LYS A 49 -3.42 13.38 -1.69
CA LYS A 49 -3.14 13.85 -3.05
C LYS A 49 -3.98 13.10 -4.08
N ALA A 50 -4.03 11.76 -3.99
CA ALA A 50 -4.83 10.94 -4.89
C ALA A 50 -6.34 11.23 -4.81
N SER A 51 -6.86 11.65 -3.63
CA SER A 51 -8.24 12.09 -3.50
C SER A 51 -8.48 13.53 -3.96
N LYS A 52 -7.43 14.36 -4.02
CA LYS A 52 -7.52 15.75 -4.49
C LYS A 52 -7.63 15.81 -6.01
N ASP A 53 -6.94 14.90 -6.68
CA ASP A 53 -7.03 14.74 -8.13
C ASP A 53 -8.22 13.80 -8.38
N ASN A 54 -9.39 14.33 -8.72
CA ASN A 54 -10.64 13.59 -9.03
C ASN A 54 -10.53 12.68 -10.28
N LEU A 55 -9.43 11.95 -10.41
CA LEU A 55 -9.02 11.18 -11.55
C LEU A 55 -9.60 9.77 -11.47
N VAL A 56 -10.33 9.39 -12.52
CA VAL A 56 -10.99 8.09 -12.63
C VAL A 56 -10.73 7.46 -14.00
N LEU A 57 -10.73 6.13 -14.04
CA LEU A 57 -10.70 5.36 -15.28
C LEU A 57 -12.14 5.00 -15.67
N ARG A 58 -12.50 5.13 -16.95
CA ARG A 58 -13.84 4.77 -17.44
C ARG A 58 -13.85 3.32 -17.90
N ARG A 59 -14.84 2.53 -17.49
CA ARG A 59 -15.02 1.17 -18.01
C ARG A 59 -15.58 1.20 -19.43
N VAL A 60 -15.00 0.41 -20.33
CA VAL A 60 -15.47 0.26 -21.71
C VAL A 60 -16.04 -1.13 -21.93
N LEU A 61 -17.14 -1.20 -22.68
CA LEU A 61 -17.73 -2.47 -23.13
C LEU A 61 -16.80 -3.12 -24.17
N ARG A 62 -16.41 -4.37 -23.92
CA ARG A 62 -15.61 -5.15 -24.87
C ARG A 62 -16.46 -5.52 -26.08
N ASN A 63 -16.06 -5.05 -27.26
CA ASN A 63 -16.55 -5.48 -28.56
C ASN A 63 -15.81 -6.76 -29.02
N VAL A 64 -16.41 -7.53 -29.94
CA VAL A 64 -15.89 -8.83 -30.45
C VAL A 64 -14.46 -8.74 -31.02
N VAL A 65 -14.05 -7.53 -31.45
CA VAL A 65 -12.73 -7.22 -32.04
C VAL A 65 -11.71 -6.76 -30.99
N SER A 66 -12.10 -6.62 -29.71
CA SER A 66 -11.15 -6.22 -28.65
C SER A 66 -10.20 -7.37 -28.32
N ASN A 67 -8.89 -7.09 -28.36
CA ASN A 67 -7.86 -8.03 -27.93
C ASN A 67 -8.15 -8.49 -26.50
N LYS A 68 -8.37 -9.80 -26.30
CA LYS A 68 -8.73 -10.40 -25.00
C LYS A 68 -7.79 -10.06 -23.84
N LEU A 69 -6.58 -9.58 -24.15
CA LEU A 69 -5.54 -9.25 -23.18
C LEU A 69 -5.51 -7.77 -22.77
N ASN A 70 -6.25 -6.89 -23.45
CA ASN A 70 -6.30 -5.49 -23.08
C ASN A 70 -7.25 -5.26 -21.90
N PRO A 71 -6.88 -4.39 -20.94
CA PRO A 71 -7.79 -4.00 -19.87
C PRO A 71 -9.07 -3.37 -20.45
N ASN A 72 -10.19 -3.58 -19.77
CA ASN A 72 -11.50 -3.03 -20.15
C ASN A 72 -11.76 -1.64 -19.55
N TRP A 73 -10.69 -0.93 -19.16
CA TRP A 73 -10.74 0.42 -18.61
C TRP A 73 -9.94 1.33 -19.54
N GLU A 74 -10.49 2.48 -19.90
CA GLU A 74 -9.85 3.48 -20.74
C GLU A 74 -9.59 4.77 -19.97
N GLY A 75 -8.53 5.48 -20.38
CA GLY A 75 -8.32 6.91 -20.13
C GLY A 75 -8.19 7.35 -18.67
N GLN A 76 -7.58 8.51 -18.45
CA GLN A 76 -7.71 9.24 -17.19
C GLN A 76 -8.69 10.38 -17.41
N TYR A 77 -9.72 10.44 -16.57
CA TYR A 77 -10.79 11.43 -16.63
C TYR A 77 -10.94 12.14 -15.30
N ILE A 78 -11.40 13.38 -15.32
CA ILE A 78 -11.70 14.17 -14.13
C ILE A 78 -13.21 14.13 -13.89
N ILE A 79 -13.64 13.85 -12.65
CA ILE A 79 -15.04 14.02 -12.24
C ILE A 79 -15.32 15.52 -12.09
N VAL A 80 -16.29 16.02 -12.86
CA VAL A 80 -16.71 17.43 -12.84
C VAL A 80 -17.93 17.64 -11.97
N GLU A 81 -18.86 16.68 -11.98
CA GLU A 81 -20.15 16.79 -11.29
C GLU A 81 -20.71 15.39 -11.02
N GLU A 82 -21.27 15.19 -9.84
CA GLU A 82 -22.12 14.04 -9.52
C GLU A 82 -23.55 14.39 -9.91
N VAL A 83 -24.14 13.61 -10.81
CA VAL A 83 -25.47 13.91 -11.38
C VAL A 83 -26.58 13.28 -10.56
N ASP A 84 -26.40 12.00 -10.22
CA ASP A 84 -27.34 11.16 -9.48
C ASP A 84 -26.55 10.08 -8.73
N GLN A 85 -27.15 9.44 -7.72
CA GLN A 85 -26.58 8.43 -6.81
C GLN A 85 -25.70 7.35 -7.49
N GLY A 86 -24.45 7.69 -7.84
CA GLY A 86 -23.48 6.84 -8.54
C GLY A 86 -23.19 7.15 -10.02
N ALA A 87 -23.76 8.22 -10.60
CA ALA A 87 -23.49 8.69 -11.95
C ALA A 87 -22.66 9.99 -11.95
N PHE A 88 -21.57 10.01 -12.71
CA PHE A 88 -20.61 11.12 -12.74
C PHE A 88 -20.45 11.67 -14.17
N LYS A 89 -20.44 13.01 -14.30
CA LYS A 89 -19.99 13.69 -15.52
C LYS A 89 -18.47 13.73 -15.54
N LEU A 90 -17.89 13.29 -16.65
CA LEU A 90 -16.44 13.16 -16.84
C LEU A 90 -15.94 14.18 -17.86
N GLU A 91 -14.75 14.73 -17.60
CA GLU A 91 -13.95 15.50 -18.54
C GLU A 91 -12.60 14.83 -18.79
N HIS A 92 -12.07 14.96 -20.00
CA HIS A 92 -10.70 14.60 -20.31
C HIS A 92 -9.73 15.55 -19.59
N LEU A 93 -8.47 15.13 -19.44
CA LEU A 93 -7.40 15.96 -18.83
C LEU A 93 -7.19 17.31 -19.54
N ASP A 94 -7.61 17.43 -20.80
CA ASP A 94 -7.54 18.65 -21.61
C ASP A 94 -8.81 19.53 -21.53
N GLY A 95 -9.74 19.21 -20.63
CA GLY A 95 -10.97 19.96 -20.39
C GLY A 95 -12.10 19.68 -21.39
N ARG A 96 -11.95 18.70 -22.29
CA ARG A 96 -13.05 18.29 -23.18
C ARG A 96 -14.04 17.39 -22.44
N ARG A 97 -15.33 17.67 -22.58
CA ARG A 97 -16.40 16.84 -22.00
C ARG A 97 -16.50 15.51 -22.71
N VAL A 98 -16.63 14.43 -21.94
CA VAL A 98 -16.90 13.10 -22.48
C VAL A 98 -18.38 13.06 -22.91
N PRO A 99 -18.69 12.64 -24.15
CA PRO A 99 -20.06 12.49 -24.60
C PRO A 99 -20.84 11.53 -23.69
N HIS A 100 -22.07 11.90 -23.33
CA HIS A 100 -22.97 11.00 -22.62
C HIS A 100 -23.32 9.83 -23.56
N THR A 101 -23.18 8.61 -23.06
CA THR A 101 -23.55 7.39 -23.79
C THR A 101 -24.73 6.75 -23.10
#